data_AF-A0A5C8VHV8-F1
#
_entry.id   AF-A0A5C8VHV8-F1
#
_cell.length_a   1.000
_cell.length_b   1.000
_cell.length_c   1.000
_cell.angle_alpha   90.00
_cell.angle_beta   90.00
_cell.angle_gamma   90.00
#
_symmetry.space_group_name_H-M   'P 1'
#
loop_
_entity.id
_entity.type
_entity.pdbx_description
1 polymer ?
#
loop_
_entity_poly.entity_id
_entity_poly.type
_entity_poly.pdbx_seq_one_letter_code
_entity_poly.pdbx_strand_id
1 'polypeptide(L)' 'MDDNDPHWDADPIWYDRAEPEVLPGLLLNGLAYLVLLVLAGMAGVMRLYRLPDALWCSTADQIRRRTTQPRLF' A
#
# COMPACT_ATOMS: atom_id res chain seq x y z
N MET A 1 6.26 41.21 34.46
CA MET A 1 5.97 41.15 33.02
C MET A 1 7.19 40.51 32.42
N ASP A 2 7.02 39.33 31.85
CA ASP A 2 8.08 38.48 31.33
C ASP A 2 8.37 38.94 29.90
N ASP A 3 9.52 39.57 29.68
CA ASP A 3 9.95 40.15 28.39
C ASP A 3 10.41 39.09 27.38
N ASN A 4 9.96 37.84 27.55
CA ASN A 4 10.40 36.68 26.77
C ASN A 4 9.29 36.09 25.87
N ASP A 5 8.28 36.88 25.52
CA ASP A 5 7.36 36.51 24.44
C ASP A 5 8.06 36.79 23.10
N PRO A 6 8.37 35.77 22.28
CA PRO A 6 8.97 35.99 20.97
C PRO A 6 7.98 36.77 20.10
N HIS A 7 8.42 37.93 19.62
CA HIS A 7 7.69 38.78 18.69
C HIS A 7 7.34 37.96 17.42
N TRP A 8 6.04 37.84 17.16
CA TRP A 8 5.44 37.13 16.01
C TRP A 8 5.85 37.70 14.64
N ASP A 9 6.61 38.80 14.61
CA ASP A 9 7.15 39.45 13.40
C ASP A 9 8.39 38.75 12.81
N ALA A 10 8.88 37.67 13.45
CA ALA A 10 10.01 36.90 12.95
C ALA A 10 9.60 35.75 12.00
N ASP A 11 8.32 35.64 11.62
CA ASP A 11 7.87 34.63 10.67
C ASP A 11 8.37 35.02 9.24
N PRO A 12 9.23 34.21 8.61
CA PRO A 12 9.80 34.56 7.32
C PRO A 12 8.74 34.72 6.23
N ILE A 13 8.95 35.59 5.23
CA ILE A 13 8.01 35.81 4.09
C ILE A 13 7.71 34.53 3.30
N TRP A 14 8.61 33.54 3.34
CA TRP A 14 8.42 32.21 2.74
C TRP A 14 7.66 31.23 3.64
N TYR A 15 7.51 31.58 4.91
CA TYR A 15 6.67 30.91 5.89
C TYR A 15 5.28 31.55 5.85
N ASP A 16 4.67 31.52 4.66
CA ASP A 16 3.22 31.57 4.58
C ASP A 16 2.75 30.28 5.26
N ARG A 17 2.44 30.38 6.55
CA ARG A 17 1.75 29.33 7.27
C ARG A 17 0.39 29.18 6.60
N ALA A 18 0.35 28.39 5.54
CA ALA A 18 -0.78 27.52 5.28
C ALA A 18 -0.81 26.49 6.42
N GLU A 19 -1.01 26.95 7.66
CA GLU A 19 -1.53 26.14 8.72
C GLU A 19 -2.79 25.51 8.11
N PRO A 20 -2.81 24.18 7.87
CA PRO A 20 -4.04 23.56 7.49
C PRO A 20 -4.89 23.53 8.77
N GLU A 21 -5.49 24.66 9.12
CA GLU A 21 -6.54 24.78 10.13
C GLU A 21 -7.69 23.81 9.81
N VAL A 22 -7.76 23.37 8.55
CA VAL A 22 -8.69 22.38 8.05
C VAL A 22 -8.03 21.00 8.12
N LEU A 23 -8.46 20.21 9.13
CA LEU A 23 -8.33 18.75 9.16
C LEU A 23 -8.45 18.22 7.72
N PRO A 24 -7.54 17.36 7.21
CA PRO A 24 -7.55 16.92 5.81
C PRO A 24 -8.98 16.62 5.40
N GLY A 25 -9.50 17.42 4.46
CA GLY A 25 -10.93 17.49 4.21
C GLY A 25 -11.48 16.08 4.03
N LEU A 26 -12.68 15.81 4.55
CA LEU A 26 -13.35 14.50 4.48
C LEU A 26 -13.22 13.86 3.08
N LEU A 27 -13.25 14.70 2.04
CA LEU A 27 -13.07 14.37 0.63
C LEU A 27 -11.68 13.81 0.29
N LEU A 28 -10.59 14.40 0.81
CA LEU A 28 -9.22 13.93 0.61
C LEU A 28 -8.99 12.59 1.32
N ASN A 29 -9.47 12.46 2.55
CA ASN A 29 -9.42 11.20 3.30
C ASN A 29 -10.27 10.11 2.61
N GLY A 30 -11.45 10.47 2.10
CA GLY A 30 -12.30 9.57 1.31
C GLY A 30 -11.61 9.08 0.04
N LEU A 31 -10.96 9.99 -0.71
CA LEU A 31 -10.19 9.64 -1.90
C LEU A 31 -9.00 8.73 -1.57
N ALA A 32 -8.25 9.02 -0.49
CA ALA A 32 -7.17 8.16 -0.05
C ALA A 32 -7.65 6.74 0.26
N TYR A 33 -8.79 6.61 0.93
CA TYR A 33 -9.38 5.31 1.25
C TYR A 33 -9.87 4.55 0.01
N LEU A 34 -10.46 5.25 -0.96
CA LEU A 34 -10.85 4.65 -2.24
C LEU A 34 -9.64 4.12 -3.01
N VAL A 35 -8.54 4.87 -3.06
CA VAL A 35 -7.30 4.43 -3.71
C VAL A 35 -6.75 3.17 -3.03
N LEU A 36 -6.71 3.14 -1.70
CA LEU A 36 -6.33 1.97 -0.91
C LEU A 36 -7.22 0.76 -1.20
N LEU A 37 -8.54 0.97 -1.32
CA LEU A 37 -9.50 -0.08 -1.60
C LEU A 37 -9.34 -0.66 -3.01
N VAL A 38 -9.07 0.20 -4.01
CA VAL A 38 -8.76 -0.24 -5.38
C VAL A 38 -7.46 -1.05 -5.41
N LEU A 39 -6.40 -0.58 -4.74
CA LEU A 39 -5.13 -1.32 -4.65
C LEU A 39 -5.30 -2.69 -3.97
N ALA A 40 -6.04 -2.74 -2.86
CA ALA A 40 -6.34 -3.98 -2.17
C ALA A 40 -7.17 -4.94 -3.05
N GLY A 41 -8.16 -4.41 -3.78
CA GLY A 41 -8.95 -5.17 -4.74
C GLY A 41 -8.09 -5.76 -5.86
N MET A 42 -7.22 -4.96 -6.47
CA MET A 42 -6.30 -5.40 -7.52
C MET A 42 -5.32 -6.47 -7.02
N ALA A 43 -4.76 -6.30 -5.83
CA ALA A 43 -3.91 -7.30 -5.19
C ALA A 43 -4.67 -8.61 -4.91
N GLY A 44 -5.93 -8.50 -4.46
CA GLY A 44 -6.82 -9.64 -4.25
C GLY A 44 -7.11 -10.40 -5.54
N VAL A 45 -7.46 -9.68 -6.61
CA VAL A 45 -7.72 -10.26 -7.94
C VAL A 45 -6.47 -10.90 -8.52
N MET A 46 -5.30 -10.24 -8.44
CA MET A 46 -4.04 -10.84 -8.88
C MET A 46 -3.70 -12.12 -8.10
N ARG A 47 -3.95 -12.13 -6.79
CA ARG A 47 -3.73 -13.32 -5.96
C ARG A 47 -4.70 -14.44 -6.30
N LEU A 48 -5.95 -14.10 -6.58
CA LEU A 48 -6.96 -15.07 -7.03
C LEU A 48 -6.62 -15.64 -8.41
N TYR A 49 -6.10 -14.80 -9.32
CA TYR A 49 -5.68 -15.21 -10.65
C TYR A 49 -4.39 -16.07 -10.60
N ARG A 50 -3.49 -15.79 -9.66
CA ARG A 50 -2.26 -16.59 -9.46
C ARG A 50 -2.47 -17.92 -8.75
N LEU A 51 -3.55 -18.10 -8.02
CA LEU A 51 -3.87 -19.36 -7.34
C LEU A 51 -3.96 -20.56 -8.30
N PRO A 52 -4.74 -20.51 -9.40
CA PRO A 52 -4.82 -21.62 -10.34
C PRO A 52 -3.47 -21.89 -11.02
N ASP A 53 -2.69 -20.87 -11.38
CA ASP A 53 -1.34 -21.05 -11.93
C ASP A 53 -0.39 -21.71 -10.93
N ALA A 54 -0.43 -21.29 -9.66
CA ALA A 54 0.40 -21.88 -8.61
C ALA A 54 0.01 -23.33 -8.33
N LEU A 55 -1.29 -23.65 -8.36
CA LEU A 55 -1.79 -25.02 -8.23
C LEU A 55 -1.37 -25.87 -9.43
N TRP A 56 -1.43 -25.33 -10.64
CA TRP A 56 -1.00 -26.01 -11.86
C TRP A 56 0.51 -26.27 -11.89
N CYS A 57 1.32 -25.30 -11.50
CA CYS A 57 2.77 -25.49 -11.38
C CYS A 57 3.12 -26.52 -10.30
N SER A 58 2.42 -26.50 -9.16
CA SER A 58 2.64 -27.46 -8.07
C SER A 58 2.28 -28.89 -8.48
N THR A 59 1.13 -29.09 -9.14
CA THR A 59 0.74 -30.42 -9.64
C THR A 59 1.65 -30.90 -10.76
N ALA A 60 2.06 -30.02 -11.68
CA ALA A 60 3.02 -30.35 -12.74
C ALA A 60 4.38 -30.77 -12.15
N ASP A 61 4.88 -30.07 -11.14
CA ASP A 61 6.12 -30.45 -10.45
C ASP A 61 5.98 -31.76 -9.68
N GLN A 62 4.82 -32.02 -9.07
CA GLN A 62 4.55 -33.28 -8.38
C GLN A 62 4.48 -34.47 -9.37
N ILE A 63 3.86 -34.27 -10.53
CA ILE A 63 3.84 -35.25 -11.63
C ILE A 63 5.25 -35.49 -12.13
N ARG A 64 6.00 -34.43 -12.45
CA ARG A 64 7.41 -34.51 -12.89
C ARG A 64 8.28 -35.26 -11.89
N ARG A 65 8.15 -35.00 -10.60
CA ARG A 65 8.88 -35.76 -9.56
C ARG A 65 8.52 -37.25 -9.56
N ARG A 66 7.25 -37.59 -9.81
CA ARG A 66 6.79 -38.99 -9.92
C ARG A 66 7.24 -39.67 -11.20
N THR A 67 7.30 -38.98 -12.34
CA THR A 67 7.84 -39.55 -13.60
C THR A 67 9.37 -39.63 -13.60
N THR A 68 10.05 -38.77 -12.85
CA THR A 68 11.52 -38.80 -12.73
C THR A 68 12.00 -39.77 -11.65
N GLN A 69 11.11 -40.38 -10.84
CA GLN A 69 11.46 -41.59 -10.13
C GLN A 69 11.58 -42.71 -11.17
N PRO A 70 12.80 -43.21 -11.46
CA PRO A 70 12.93 -44.41 -12.28
C PRO A 70 12.20 -45.51 -11.52
N ARG A 71 11.38 -46.28 -12.25
CA ARG A 71 11.00 -47.61 -11.80
C ARG A 71 12.31 -48.39 -11.66
N LEU A 72 12.87 -48.40 -10.46
CA LEU A 72 13.91 -49.34 -10.07
C LEU A 72 13.22 -50.71 -10.07
N PHE A 73 13.51 -51.46 -11.13
CA PHE A 73 13.33 -52.90 -11.22
C PHE A 73 14.05 -53.60 -10.08
#